data_AF-A0A2N5Z712-F1
#
_entry.id   AF-A0A2N5Z712-F1
#
_cell.length_a   1.000
_cell.length_b   1.000
_cell.length_c   1.000
_cell.angle_alpha   90.00
_cell.angle_beta   90.00
_cell.angle_gamma   90.00
#
_symmetry.space_group_name_H-M   'P 1'
#
loop_
_entity.id
_entity.type
_entity.pdbx_description
1 polymer ?
#
loop_
_entity_poly.entity_id
_entity_poly.type
_entity_poly.pdbx_seq_one_letter_code
_entity_poly.pdbx_strand_id
1 'polypeptide(L)'
;MNNNIPLAERLRPKNLDQYLGQTHLVGNKSVLRNIISSGNIPSMIFWGPPGVGKTTLARIISNQLNRPFYTLSAISSGVKDVREVIAKAKSQKFFDTPNPILFIDEIHRFSKAQQDSLLGAVEDGTIVLIGATTENP
;
A
#
# COMPACT_ATOMS: atom_id res chain seq x y z
N MET A 1 -10.36 27.02 -4.22
CA MET A 1 -9.61 25.77 -4.54
C MET A 1 -8.34 25.80 -3.71
N ASN A 2 -8.04 24.76 -2.92
CA ASN A 2 -6.89 24.75 -2.00
C ASN A 2 -5.55 24.80 -2.77
N ASN A 3 -4.99 26.01 -2.90
CA ASN A 3 -3.75 26.29 -3.63
C ASN A 3 -2.46 25.83 -2.93
N ASN A 4 -2.54 25.16 -1.77
CA ASN A 4 -1.38 24.70 -1.00
C ASN A 4 -0.96 23.23 -1.22
N ILE A 5 -1.61 22.50 -2.13
CA ILE A 5 -1.18 21.12 -2.45
C ILE A 5 0.08 21.21 -3.34
N PRO A 6 1.22 20.62 -2.94
CA PRO A 6 2.45 20.63 -3.73
C PRO A 6 2.22 20.10 -5.15
N LEU A 7 2.92 20.67 -6.14
CA LEU A 7 2.78 20.26 -7.54
C LEU A 7 3.01 18.75 -7.72
N ALA A 8 4.00 18.19 -7.02
CA ALA A 8 4.31 16.77 -7.05
C ALA A 8 3.11 15.89 -6.64
N GLU A 9 2.31 16.33 -5.66
CA GLU A 9 1.09 15.63 -5.23
C GLU A 9 -0.02 15.75 -6.28
N ARG A 10 -0.14 16.93 -6.92
CA ARG A 10 -1.15 17.17 -7.98
C ARG A 10 -0.89 16.36 -9.25
N LEU A 11 0.38 16.12 -9.56
CA LEU A 11 0.82 15.39 -10.75
C LEU A 11 0.90 13.87 -10.55
N ARG A 12 0.55 13.35 -9.36
CA ARG A 12 0.58 11.90 -9.12
C ARG A 12 -0.30 11.16 -10.14
N PRO A 13 0.25 10.15 -10.85
CA PRO A 13 -0.52 9.27 -11.71
C PRO A 13 -1.72 8.66 -10.98
N LYS A 14 -2.87 8.56 -11.67
CA LYS A 14 -4.12 8.02 -11.11
C LYS A 14 -4.39 6.57 -11.50
N ASN A 15 -3.72 6.08 -12.54
CA ASN A 15 -3.83 4.72 -13.03
C ASN A 15 -2.47 4.24 -13.58
N LEU A 16 -2.36 2.95 -13.90
CA LEU A 16 -1.12 2.35 -14.40
C LEU A 16 -0.70 2.91 -15.78
N ASP A 17 -1.65 3.31 -16.62
CA ASP A 17 -1.34 3.86 -17.95
C ASP A 17 -0.69 5.25 -17.88
N GLN A 18 -0.92 5.98 -16.79
CA GLN A 18 -0.25 7.25 -16.47
C GLN A 18 1.08 7.07 -15.72
N TYR A 19 1.40 5.84 -15.29
CA TYR A 19 2.60 5.59 -14.50
C TYR A 19 3.83 5.60 -15.42
N LEU A 20 4.76 6.52 -15.16
CA LEU A 20 5.96 6.68 -15.98
C LEU A 20 7.10 5.81 -15.47
N GLY A 21 7.70 5.05 -16.39
CA GLY A 21 8.82 4.15 -16.09
C GLY A 21 8.38 2.79 -15.53
N GLN A 22 9.35 1.99 -15.09
CA GLN A 22 9.13 0.64 -14.55
C GLN A 22 8.31 -0.29 -15.46
N THR A 23 8.48 -0.21 -16.79
CA THR A 23 7.67 -0.94 -17.78
C THR A 23 7.66 -2.46 -17.55
N HIS A 24 8.75 -3.02 -17.01
CA HIS A 24 8.82 -4.43 -16.66
C HIS A 24 7.87 -4.82 -15.50
N LEU A 25 7.55 -3.87 -14.61
CA LEU A 25 6.61 -4.06 -13.50
C LEU A 25 5.18 -3.63 -13.83
N VAL A 26 4.97 -2.56 -14.60
CA VAL A 26 3.61 -1.99 -14.81
C VAL A 26 3.10 -2.06 -16.26
N GLY A 27 3.92 -2.53 -17.20
CA GLY A 27 3.53 -2.65 -18.61
C GLY A 27 2.39 -3.65 -18.84
N ASN A 28 1.85 -3.67 -20.07
CA ASN A 28 0.66 -4.45 -20.43
C ASN A 28 0.74 -5.96 -20.15
N LYS A 29 1.95 -6.53 -20.13
CA LYS A 29 2.19 -7.96 -19.87
C LYS A 29 2.95 -8.21 -18.58
N SER A 30 3.06 -7.19 -17.73
CA SER A 30 3.81 -7.27 -16.49
C SER A 30 3.08 -8.07 -15.42
N VAL A 31 3.86 -8.67 -14.52
CA VAL A 31 3.34 -9.50 -13.42
C VAL A 31 2.36 -8.71 -12.55
N LEU A 32 2.69 -7.47 -12.19
CA LEU A 32 1.84 -6.66 -11.32
C LEU A 32 0.51 -6.31 -12.01
N ARG A 33 0.53 -5.98 -13.30
CA ARG A 33 -0.72 -5.67 -14.03
C ARG A 33 -1.62 -6.88 -14.14
N ASN A 34 -1.07 -8.08 -14.30
CA ASN A 34 -1.82 -9.33 -14.29
C ASN A 34 -2.43 -9.63 -12.90
N ILE A 35 -1.66 -9.41 -11.83
CA ILE A 35 -2.13 -9.58 -10.44
C ILE A 35 -3.26 -8.60 -10.13
N ILE A 36 -3.13 -7.33 -10.52
CA ILE A 36 -4.17 -6.32 -10.30
C ILE A 36 -5.42 -6.68 -11.11
N SER A 37 -5.26 -7.14 -12.35
CA SER A 37 -6.41 -7.49 -13.21
C SER A 37 -7.17 -8.72 -12.71
N SER A 38 -6.52 -9.63 -11.98
CA SER A 38 -7.19 -10.80 -11.39
C SER A 38 -7.94 -10.50 -10.09
N GLY A 39 -7.72 -9.33 -9.47
CA GLY A 39 -8.30 -8.95 -8.18
C GLY A 39 -7.64 -9.59 -6.95
N ASN A 40 -6.82 -10.63 -7.17
CA ASN A 40 -6.16 -11.41 -6.13
C ASN A 40 -4.77 -10.86 -5.83
N ILE A 41 -4.72 -9.74 -5.12
CA ILE A 41 -3.45 -9.10 -4.74
C ILE A 41 -2.87 -9.70 -3.45
N PRO A 42 -1.64 -10.24 -3.48
CA PRO A 42 -0.96 -10.69 -2.27
C PRO A 42 -0.33 -9.51 -1.52
N SER A 43 0.03 -9.73 -0.27
CA SER A 43 0.93 -8.81 0.46
C SER A 43 2.31 -8.78 -0.20
N MET A 44 2.94 -7.61 -0.25
CA MET A 44 4.21 -7.41 -0.96
C MET A 44 5.04 -6.24 -0.40
N ILE A 45 6.32 -6.21 -0.76
CA ILE A 45 7.25 -5.11 -0.45
C ILE A 45 7.70 -4.45 -1.75
N PHE A 46 7.56 -3.13 -1.82
CA PHE A 46 8.16 -2.29 -2.83
C PHE A 46 9.52 -1.81 -2.37
N TRP A 47 10.56 -2.23 -3.07
CA TRP A 47 11.92 -1.80 -2.84
C TRP A 47 12.40 -0.91 -3.99
N GLY A 48 12.98 0.23 -3.65
CA GLY A 48 13.62 1.11 -4.61
C GLY A 48 13.93 2.49 -4.01
N PRO A 49 14.69 3.33 -4.71
CA PRO A 49 15.10 4.64 -4.21
C PRO A 49 13.90 5.56 -3.93
N PRO A 50 14.10 6.68 -3.20
CA PRO A 50 13.05 7.68 -3.00
C PRO A 50 12.59 8.25 -4.35
N GLY A 51 11.32 8.61 -4.46
CA GLY A 51 10.77 9.24 -5.66
C GLY A 51 10.41 8.31 -6.82
N VAL A 52 10.66 6.99 -6.75
CA VAL A 52 10.32 6.04 -7.83
C VAL A 52 8.83 5.66 -7.91
N GLY A 53 7.98 6.26 -7.07
CA GLY A 53 6.53 6.10 -7.13
C GLY A 53 5.93 4.97 -6.28
N LYS A 54 6.65 4.40 -5.31
CA LYS A 54 6.15 3.32 -4.41
C LYS A 54 4.77 3.61 -3.80
N THR A 55 4.62 4.77 -3.16
CA THR A 55 3.35 5.22 -2.56
C THR A 55 2.26 5.45 -3.60
N THR A 56 2.63 6.02 -4.75
CA THR A 56 1.71 6.25 -5.87
C THR A 56 1.18 4.92 -6.41
N LEU A 57 2.06 3.94 -6.60
CA LEU A 57 1.71 2.62 -7.11
C LEU A 57 0.75 1.89 -6.16
N ALA A 58 1.03 1.90 -4.85
CA ALA A 58 0.12 1.33 -3.85
C ALA A 58 -1.28 1.97 -3.88
N ARG A 59 -1.34 3.30 -4.07
CA ARG A 59 -2.60 4.04 -4.19
C ARG A 59 -3.35 3.70 -5.48
N ILE A 60 -2.65 3.58 -6.61
CA ILE A 60 -3.26 3.16 -7.89
C ILE A 60 -3.88 1.78 -7.75
N ILE A 61 -3.14 0.85 -7.15
CA ILE A 61 -3.60 -0.52 -6.88
C ILE A 61 -4.90 -0.51 -6.06
N SER A 62 -4.92 0.21 -4.95
CA SER A 62 -6.11 0.32 -4.10
C SER A 62 -7.31 0.89 -4.86
N ASN A 63 -7.10 1.98 -5.62
CA ASN A 63 -8.17 2.60 -6.40
C ASN A 63 -8.72 1.66 -7.48
N GLN A 64 -7.84 0.98 -8.21
CA GLN A 64 -8.23 0.09 -9.30
C GLN A 64 -8.96 -1.16 -8.79
N LEU A 65 -8.62 -1.63 -7.59
CA LEU A 65 -9.27 -2.76 -6.93
C LEU A 65 -10.45 -2.36 -6.03
N ASN A 66 -10.78 -1.07 -5.95
CA ASN A 66 -11.79 -0.51 -5.06
C ASN A 66 -11.64 -0.99 -3.60
N ARG A 67 -10.40 -1.01 -3.09
CA ARG A 67 -10.08 -1.44 -1.72
C ARG A 67 -9.84 -0.21 -0.84
N PRO A 68 -10.36 -0.16 0.41
CA PRO A 68 -9.99 0.92 1.32
C PRO A 68 -8.48 0.98 1.51
N PHE A 69 -7.95 2.20 1.64
CA PHE A 69 -6.50 2.46 1.72
C PHE A 69 -6.14 3.12 3.03
N TYR A 70 -5.30 2.45 3.81
CA TYR A 70 -4.70 2.99 5.02
C TYR A 70 -3.20 3.19 4.84
N THR A 71 -2.66 4.22 5.46
CA THR A 71 -1.22 4.53 5.38
C THR A 71 -0.66 4.70 6.78
N LEU A 72 0.46 4.04 7.05
CA LEU A 72 1.29 4.28 8.21
C LEU A 72 2.72 4.58 7.75
N SER A 73 3.46 5.31 8.56
CA SER A 73 4.92 5.42 8.43
C SER A 73 5.56 4.70 9.59
N ALA A 74 6.51 3.81 9.30
CA ALA A 74 7.25 3.08 10.32
C ALA A 74 7.96 3.99 11.33
N ILE A 75 8.33 5.20 10.90
CA ILE A 75 9.07 6.17 11.69
C ILE A 75 8.17 6.88 12.71
N SER A 76 6.94 7.21 12.32
CA SER A 76 6.04 8.02 13.15
C SER A 76 4.89 7.26 13.81
N SER A 77 4.61 6.03 13.37
CA SER A 77 3.48 5.24 13.87
C SER A 77 3.93 4.28 14.97
N GLY A 78 3.16 4.10 16.04
CA GLY A 78 3.40 3.12 17.09
C GLY A 78 2.52 1.86 16.97
N VAL A 79 2.64 0.94 17.95
CA VAL A 79 1.79 -0.27 18.04
C VAL A 79 0.30 0.07 18.15
N LYS A 80 -0.03 1.19 18.79
CA LYS A 80 -1.42 1.65 18.93
C LYS A 80 -2.03 1.97 17.56
N ASP A 81 -1.32 2.70 16.71
CA ASP A 81 -1.79 3.07 15.37
C ASP A 81 -2.02 1.84 14.49
N VAL A 82 -1.13 0.83 14.58
CA VAL A 82 -1.29 -0.46 13.90
C VAL A 82 -2.59 -1.14 14.34
N ARG A 83 -2.82 -1.25 15.66
CA ARG A 83 -4.03 -1.87 16.21
C ARG A 83 -5.31 -1.12 15.83
N GLU A 84 -5.26 0.21 15.78
CA GLU A 84 -6.40 1.02 15.36
C GLU A 84 -6.77 0.78 13.89
N VAL A 85 -5.79 0.69 13.00
CA VAL A 85 -6.04 0.34 11.59
C VAL A 85 -6.62 -1.06 11.46
N ILE A 86 -6.08 -2.04 12.20
CA ILE A 86 -6.59 -3.42 12.19
C ILE A 86 -8.04 -3.46 12.71
N ALA A 87 -8.34 -2.73 13.79
CA ALA A 87 -9.70 -2.65 14.32
C ALA A 87 -10.68 -2.04 13.30
N LYS A 88 -10.27 -0.97 12.59
CA LYS A 88 -11.05 -0.38 11.49
C LYS A 88 -11.25 -1.37 10.34
N ALA A 89 -10.22 -2.11 9.96
CA ALA A 89 -10.32 -3.13 8.92
C ALA A 89 -11.32 -4.24 9.30
N LYS A 90 -11.30 -4.67 10.57
CA LYS A 90 -12.24 -5.69 11.08
C LYS A 90 -13.68 -5.18 11.13
N SER A 91 -13.92 -3.92 11.52
CA SER A 91 -15.28 -3.36 11.57
C SER A 91 -15.87 -3.06 10.20
N GLN A 92 -15.03 -2.90 9.17
CA GLN A 92 -15.45 -2.66 7.79
C GLN A 92 -15.74 -3.94 6.98
N LYS A 93 -15.56 -5.13 7.56
CA LYS A 93 -15.99 -6.41 6.97
C LYS A 93 -17.52 -6.52 6.95
N PHE A 94 -18.18 -5.64 6.20
CA PHE A 94 -19.53 -5.88 5.67
C PHE A 94 -19.42 -6.81 4.46
N PHE A 95 -20.49 -7.54 4.15
CA PHE A 95 -20.49 -8.72 3.26
C PHE A 95 -19.86 -8.53 1.86
N ASP A 96 -19.72 -7.29 1.37
CA ASP A 96 -19.22 -7.01 0.01
C ASP A 96 -17.97 -6.10 -0.04
N THR A 97 -17.38 -5.72 1.11
CA THR A 97 -16.20 -4.84 1.10
C THR A 97 -14.91 -5.65 0.95
N PRO A 98 -14.09 -5.42 -0.09
CA PRO A 98 -12.79 -6.07 -0.22
C PRO A 98 -11.85 -5.75 0.95
N ASN A 99 -10.98 -6.70 1.30
CA ASN A 99 -10.00 -6.51 2.36
C ASN A 99 -9.12 -5.28 2.04
N PRO A 100 -8.95 -4.35 3.01
CA PRO A 100 -8.25 -3.09 2.78
C PRO A 100 -6.75 -3.30 2.57
N ILE A 101 -6.15 -2.33 1.89
CA ILE A 101 -4.69 -2.25 1.74
C ILE A 101 -4.14 -1.36 2.87
N LEU A 102 -3.22 -1.91 3.66
CA LEU A 102 -2.39 -1.14 4.57
C LEU A 102 -1.02 -0.92 3.92
N PHE A 103 -0.75 0.33 3.57
CA PHE A 103 0.56 0.77 3.09
C PHE A 103 1.44 1.22 4.27
N ILE A 104 2.66 0.69 4.36
CA ILE A 104 3.64 1.07 5.39
C ILE A 104 4.89 1.61 4.71
N ASP A 105 5.16 2.90 4.88
CA ASP A 105 6.38 3.53 4.38
C ASP A 105 7.56 3.31 5.33
N GLU A 106 8.75 3.20 4.76
CA GLU A 106 10.00 2.87 5.46
C GLU A 106 9.90 1.63 6.35
N ILE A 107 9.26 0.57 5.82
CA ILE A 107 8.92 -0.64 6.57
C ILE A 107 10.15 -1.34 7.20
N HIS A 108 11.35 -1.13 6.69
CA HIS A 108 12.58 -1.64 7.30
C HIS A 108 12.85 -1.06 8.71
N ARG A 109 12.19 0.05 9.08
CA ARG A 109 12.25 0.65 10.43
C ARG A 109 11.22 0.10 11.40
N PHE A 110 10.36 -0.85 10.99
CA PHE A 110 9.39 -1.45 11.90
C PHE A 110 10.11 -2.23 13.01
N SER A 111 9.82 -1.87 14.25
CA SER A 111 10.22 -2.63 15.42
C SER A 111 9.51 -3.99 15.45
N LYS A 112 10.14 -4.94 16.15
CA LYS A 112 9.55 -6.27 16.38
C LYS A 112 8.14 -6.19 16.99
N ALA A 113 7.93 -5.29 17.95
CA ALA A 113 6.61 -5.12 18.58
C ALA A 113 5.53 -4.65 17.58
N GLN A 114 5.86 -3.78 16.63
CA GLN A 114 4.94 -3.37 15.57
C GLN A 114 4.67 -4.52 14.60
N GLN A 115 5.70 -5.28 14.20
CA GLN A 115 5.57 -6.46 13.35
C GLN A 115 4.67 -7.52 13.98
N ASP A 116 4.91 -7.88 15.24
CA ASP A 116 4.12 -8.87 15.98
C ASP A 116 2.64 -8.43 16.08
N SER A 117 2.40 -7.12 16.23
CA SER A 117 1.04 -6.56 16.26
C SER A 117 0.32 -6.58 14.92
N LEU A 118 1.06 -6.69 13.82
CA LEU A 118 0.57 -6.67 12.45
C LEU A 118 0.36 -8.09 11.88
N LEU A 119 1.24 -9.03 12.25
CA LEU A 119 1.40 -10.33 11.59
C LEU A 119 0.08 -11.10 11.46
N GLY A 120 -0.66 -11.27 12.56
CA GLY A 120 -1.91 -12.04 12.54
C GLY A 120 -2.97 -11.48 11.60
N ALA A 121 -3.03 -10.15 11.42
CA ALA A 121 -3.98 -9.52 10.50
C ALA A 121 -3.58 -9.67 9.02
N VAL A 122 -2.30 -9.89 8.74
CA VAL A 122 -1.82 -10.22 7.39
C VAL A 122 -2.08 -11.69 7.08
N GLU A 123 -1.80 -12.57 8.03
CA GLU A 123 -1.96 -14.03 7.89
C GLU A 123 -3.43 -14.44 7.73
N ASP A 124 -4.35 -13.84 8.49
CA ASP A 124 -5.79 -14.12 8.40
C ASP A 124 -6.49 -13.35 7.26
N GLY A 125 -5.73 -12.56 6.49
CA GLY A 125 -6.20 -11.77 5.38
C GLY A 125 -7.06 -10.56 5.77
N THR A 126 -7.14 -10.18 7.04
CA THR A 126 -7.85 -8.96 7.48
C THR A 126 -7.34 -7.72 6.75
N ILE A 127 -6.05 -7.68 6.39
CA ILE A 127 -5.44 -6.63 5.58
C ILE A 127 -4.57 -7.25 4.48
N VAL A 128 -4.39 -6.51 3.38
CA VAL A 128 -3.30 -6.73 2.44
C VAL A 128 -2.20 -5.72 2.75
N LEU A 129 -1.00 -6.20 3.05
CA LEU A 129 0.14 -5.34 3.37
C LEU A 129 0.91 -4.95 2.11
N ILE A 130 1.15 -3.65 1.92
CA ILE A 130 2.14 -3.15 0.97
C ILE A 130 3.19 -2.35 1.75
N GLY A 131 4.38 -2.92 1.93
CA GLY A 131 5.51 -2.22 2.52
C GLY A 131 6.30 -1.44 1.47
N ALA A 132 6.89 -0.31 1.83
CA ALA A 132 7.85 0.40 1.00
C ALA A 132 9.17 0.59 1.74
N THR A 133 10.28 0.37 1.05
CA THR A 133 11.63 0.54 1.61
C THR A 133 12.61 1.05 0.56
N THR A 134 13.61 1.79 1.01
CA THR A 134 14.81 2.13 0.23
C THR A 134 15.97 1.19 0.52
N GLU A 135 15.98 0.55 1.69
CA GLU A 135 16.95 -0.46 2.11
C GLU A 135 16.59 -1.84 1.55
N ASN A 136 17.60 -2.69 1.34
CA ASN A 136 17.40 -4.06 0.87
C ASN A 136 16.54 -4.83 1.90
N PRO A 137 15.35 -5.32 1.52
CA PRO A 137 14.41 -5.97 2.42
C PRO A 137 14.91 -7.31 2.98
#